data_AF-A0A1E4ZY74-F1
#
_entry.id   AF-A0A1E4ZY74-F1
#
_cell.length_a   1.000
_cell.length_b   1.000
_cell.length_c   1.000
_cell.angle_alpha   90.00
_cell.angle_beta   90.00
_cell.angle_gamma   90.00
#
_symmetry.space_group_name_H-M   'P 1'
#
loop_
_entity.id
_entity.type
_entity.pdbx_description
1 polymer ?
#
loop_
_entity_poly.entity_id
_entity_poly.type
_entity_poly.pdbx_seq_one_letter_code
_entity_poly.pdbx_strand_id
1 'polypeptide(L)' 'MNDDRLADLLFELLSGEVTISDNQPDFSDWKYLIDNGLVEHSKPKGSVGTRAKTITFRRLTEAGKQKLDSLEAQ' A
#
# COMPACT_ATOMS: atom_id res chain seq x y z
N MET A 1 1.64 3.89 -12.42
CA MET A 1 0.41 4.11 -11.66
C MET A 1 -0.12 5.49 -11.99
N ASN A 2 -1.43 5.65 -12.19
CA ASN A 2 -2.08 6.95 -12.38
C ASN A 2 -2.69 7.44 -11.05
N ASP A 3 -3.19 8.68 -11.05
CA ASP A 3 -3.73 9.33 -9.85
C ASP A 3 -5.00 8.65 -9.33
N ASP A 4 -5.88 8.18 -10.21
CA ASP A 4 -7.08 7.41 -9.83
C ASP A 4 -6.71 6.13 -9.05
N ARG A 5 -5.77 5.33 -9.59
CA ARG A 5 -5.32 4.09 -8.93
C ARG A 5 -4.63 4.39 -7.60
N LEU A 6 -3.88 5.49 -7.52
CA LEU A 6 -3.26 5.90 -6.26
C LEU A 6 -4.32 6.30 -5.23
N ALA A 7 -5.34 7.07 -5.61
CA ALA A 7 -6.43 7.45 -4.73
C ALA A 7 -7.18 6.21 -4.21
N ASP A 8 -7.52 5.27 -5.09
CA ASP A 8 -8.20 4.01 -4.73
C ASP A 8 -7.43 3.24 -3.64
N LEU A 9 -6.11 3.08 -3.81
CA LEU A 9 -5.28 2.33 -2.87
C LEU A 9 -5.15 3.03 -1.51
N LEU A 10 -5.02 4.36 -1.53
CA LEU A 10 -4.96 5.15 -0.30
C LEU A 10 -6.30 5.09 0.45
N PHE A 11 -7.42 5.10 -0.27
CA PHE A 11 -8.76 4.91 0.27
C PHE A 11 -8.98 3.52 0.86
N GLU A 12 -8.55 2.48 0.14
CA GLU A 12 -8.63 1.10 0.60
C GLU A 12 -7.94 0.95 1.96
N LEU A 13 -6.74 1.53 2.11
CA LEU A 13 -6.01 1.50 3.37
C LEU A 13 -6.60 2.41 4.46
N LEU A 14 -7.31 3.47 4.08
CA LEU A 14 -8.07 4.29 5.04
C LEU A 14 -9.23 3.49 5.64
N SER A 15 -9.82 2.58 4.85
CA SER A 15 -10.96 1.75 5.26
C SER A 15 -10.58 0.54 6.13
N GLY A 16 -9.32 0.12 6.13
CA GLY A 16 -8.86 -1.03 6.91
C GLY A 16 -7.46 -1.50 6.56
N GLU A 17 -6.97 -2.51 7.30
CA GLU A 17 -5.67 -3.13 7.00
C GLU A 17 -5.75 -3.97 5.72
N VAL A 18 -4.68 -3.93 4.92
CA VAL A 18 -4.57 -4.71 3.68
C VAL A 18 -3.35 -5.62 3.76
N THR A 19 -3.50 -6.89 3.38
CA THR A 19 -2.37 -7.84 3.33
C THR A 19 -2.17 -8.35 1.91
N ILE A 20 -0.97 -8.14 1.38
CA ILE A 20 -0.60 -8.46 0.01
C ILE A 20 0.62 -9.37 -0.01
N SER A 21 0.67 -10.28 -0.97
CA SER A 21 1.80 -11.14 -1.25
C SER A 21 2.62 -10.60 -2.43
N ASP A 22 3.94 -10.72 -2.37
CA ASP A 22 4.87 -10.22 -3.39
C ASP A 22 4.78 -10.89 -4.77
N ASN A 23 3.98 -11.95 -4.88
CA ASN A 23 3.66 -12.63 -6.13
C ASN A 23 2.29 -12.25 -6.72
N GLN A 24 1.53 -11.35 -6.07
CA GLN A 24 0.28 -10.84 -6.62
C GLN A 24 0.54 -9.80 -7.71
N PRO A 25 -0.32 -9.72 -8.74
CA PRO A 25 -0.10 -8.84 -9.90
C PRO A 25 -0.11 -7.34 -9.55
N ASP A 26 -0.77 -6.96 -8.46
CA ASP A 26 -0.88 -5.59 -7.97
C ASP A 26 0.22 -5.21 -6.96
N PHE A 27 1.15 -6.12 -6.64
CA PHE A 27 2.22 -5.84 -5.68
C PHE A 27 3.08 -4.62 -6.04
N SER A 28 3.27 -4.33 -7.33
CA SER A 28 4.01 -3.15 -7.77
C SER A 28 3.37 -1.84 -7.33
N ASP A 29 2.03 -1.79 -7.25
CA ASP A 29 1.30 -0.61 -6.81
C ASP A 29 1.48 -0.40 -5.30
N TRP A 30 1.32 -1.48 -4.53
CA TRP A 30 1.56 -1.46 -3.08
C TRP A 30 3.03 -1.13 -2.75
N LYS A 31 3.97 -1.64 -3.55
CA LYS A 31 5.39 -1.31 -3.42
C LYS A 31 5.65 0.18 -3.66
N TYR A 32 4.95 0.81 -4.61
CA TYR A 32 5.07 2.25 -4.81
C TYR A 32 4.71 3.04 -3.54
N LEU A 33 3.64 2.63 -2.82
CA LEU A 33 3.26 3.29 -1.57
C LEU A 33 4.35 3.16 -0.49
N ILE A 34 5.01 2.01 -0.41
CA ILE A 34 6.15 1.76 0.49
C ILE A 34 7.32 2.67 0.11
N ASP A 35 7.72 2.65 -1.16
CA ASP A 35 8.90 3.37 -1.65
C ASP A 35 8.77 4.89 -1.47
N ASN A 36 7.53 5.40 -1.51
CA ASN A 36 7.21 6.82 -1.29
C ASN A 36 6.84 7.15 0.17
N GLY A 37 6.90 6.18 1.09
CA GLY A 37 6.61 6.40 2.51
C GLY A 37 5.17 6.86 2.78
N LEU A 38 4.21 6.47 1.93
CA LEU A 38 2.80 6.88 2.03
C LEU A 38 2.02 6.04 3.04
N VAL A 39 2.57 4.89 3.45
CA VAL A 39 1.86 3.88 4.25
C VAL A 39 2.74 3.30 5.34
N GLU A 40 2.14 2.99 6.48
CA GLU A 40 2.76 2.17 7.51
C GLU A 40 2.53 0.69 7.19
N HIS A 41 3.61 -0.09 7.20
CA HIS A 41 3.56 -1.50 6.84
C HIS A 41 4.42 -2.36 7.78
N SER A 42 4.11 -3.66 7.83
CA SER A 42 4.91 -4.63 8.54
C SER A 42 6.20 -4.98 7.78
N LYS A 43 7.16 -5.60 8.47
CA LYS A 43 8.30 -6.24 7.80
C LYS A 43 7.78 -7.41 6.95
N PRO A 44 8.30 -7.63 5.73
CA PRO A 44 7.90 -8.77 4.91
C PRO A 44 8.09 -10.10 5.65
N LYS A 45 7.05 -10.91 5.72
CA LYS A 45 7.06 -12.24 6.34
C LYS A 45 7.02 -13.31 5.26
N GLY A 46 8.00 -14.20 5.24
CA GLY A 46 7.96 -15.39 4.39
C GLY A 46 7.33 -16.57 5.13
N SER A 47 6.57 -17.41 4.42
CA SER A 47 6.08 -18.68 4.96
C SER A 47 7.11 -19.79 4.71
N VAL A 48 7.34 -20.65 5.70
CA VAL A 48 8.26 -21.79 5.57
C VAL A 48 7.73 -22.71 4.46
N GLY A 49 8.51 -22.86 3.38
CA GLY A 49 8.15 -23.71 2.23
C GLY A 49 7.71 -22.95 0.96
N THR A 50 7.51 -21.63 1.02
CA THR A 50 7.26 -20.80 -0.17
C THR A 50 8.25 -19.63 -0.24
N ARG A 51 8.62 -19.22 -1.47
CA ARG A 51 9.47 -18.01 -1.67
C ARG A 51 8.68 -16.71 -1.51
N ALA A 52 7.35 -16.79 -1.52
CA ALA A 52 6.47 -15.63 -1.45
C ALA A 52 6.51 -14.99 -0.06
N LYS A 53 6.51 -13.66 -0.03
CA LYS A 53 6.48 -12.86 1.19
C LYS A 53 5.19 -12.06 1.25
N THR A 54 4.59 -12.00 2.43
CA THR A 54 3.43 -11.15 2.68
C THR A 54 3.84 -9.89 3.43
N ILE A 55 3.18 -8.79 3.10
CA ILE A 55 3.30 -7.49 3.76
C ILE A 55 1.89 -7.07 4.17
N THR A 56 1.77 -6.60 5.41
CA THR A 56 0.51 -6.03 5.92
C THR A 56 0.67 -4.54 6.02
N PHE A 57 -0.17 -3.81 5.30
CA PHE A 57 -0.35 -2.37 5.37
C PHE A 57 -1.41 -2.07 6.43
N ARG A 58 -1.14 -1.12 7.32
CA ARG A 58 -2.01 -0.84 8.47
C ARG A 58 -2.80 0.46 8.35
N ARG A 59 -2.13 1.52 7.90
CA ARG A 59 -2.69 2.87 7.80
C ARG A 59 -1.83 3.76 6.92
N LEU A 60 -2.42 4.86 6.47
CA LEU A 60 -1.70 5.95 5.82
C LEU A 60 -0.74 6.65 6.82
N THR A 61 0.43 7.04 6.32
CA THR A 61 1.28 8.02 7.01
C THR A 61 0.69 9.42 6.84
N GLU A 62 1.24 10.43 7.52
CA GLU A 62 0.84 11.82 7.29
C GLU A 62 1.06 12.26 5.83
N ALA A 63 2.15 11.80 5.20
CA ALA A 63 2.40 12.05 3.77
C ALA A 63 1.34 11.35 2.89
N GLY A 64 0.92 10.14 3.23
CA GLY A 64 -0.16 9.44 2.54
C GLY A 64 -1.50 10.17 2.62
N LYS A 65 -1.86 10.69 3.80
CA LYS A 65 -3.08 11.49 3.99
C LYS A 65 -3.04 12.78 3.18
N GLN A 66 -1.95 13.55 3.27
CA GLN A 66 -1.79 14.79 2.49
C GLN A 66 -1.85 14.53 0.99
N LYS A 67 -1.28 13.41 0.52
CA LYS A 67 -1.35 13.02 -0.88
C LYS A 67 -2.78 12.67 -1.28
N LEU A 68 -3.53 11.95 -0.45
CA LEU A 68 -4.95 11.66 -0.69
C LEU A 68 -5.78 12.95 -0.77
N ASP A 69 -5.66 13.85 0.20
CA ASP A 69 -6.37 15.14 0.21
C ASP A 69 -6.07 15.95 -1.06
N SER A 70 -4.82 15.91 -1.55
CA SER A 70 -4.41 16.61 -2.78
C SER A 70 -4.94 15.96 -4.06
N LEU A 71 -5.30 14.67 -4.02
CA LEU A 71 -5.93 13.97 -5.14
C LEU A 71 -7.42 14.23 -5.17
N GLU A 72 -8.08 14.32 -4.01
CA GLU A 72 -9.52 14.64 -3.92
C GLU A 72 -9.85 16.10 -4.23
N ALA A 73 -8.88 17.00 -4.09
CA ALA A 73 -9.05 18.42 -4.38
C ALA A 73 -8.94 18.78 -5.89
N GLN A 74 -8.69 17.79 -6.75
CA GLN A 74 -8.55 17.96 -8.21
C GLN A 74 -9.87 17.69 -8.94
#